data_AF-N6YP20-F1
#
_entry.id   AF-N6YP20-F1
#
_cell.length_a   1.000
_cell.length_b   1.000
_cell.length_c   1.000
_cell.angle_alpha   90.00
_cell.angle_beta   90.00
_cell.angle_gamma   90.00
#
_symmetry.space_group_name_H-M   'P 1'
#
loop_
_entity.id
_entity.type
_entity.pdbx_description
1 polymer ?
#
loop_
_entity_poly.entity_id
_entity_poly.type
_entity_poly.pdbx_seq_one_letter_code
_entity_poly.pdbx_strand_id
1 'polypeptide(L)'
;RRADGSALPAGGAPAGLMLPAGREGPAFLVTRNFDALYSYNAAESYGLAIAHLSDRLRGGAPFVAAWPTDDPGLSRAERRELQQLLIARGHDIGEADGMIGARTREALQREQAALGLPADGRAGQRVL
;
A
#
# COMPACT_ATOMS: atom_id res chain seq x y z
N ARG A 1 -12.48 6.76 -15.95
CA ARG A 1 -13.77 7.16 -15.35
C ARG A 1 -13.57 7.26 -13.84
N ARG A 2 -14.41 7.99 -13.12
CA ARG A 2 -14.41 8.00 -11.65
C ARG A 2 -14.95 6.67 -11.11
N ALA A 3 -14.82 6.46 -9.80
CA ALA A 3 -15.30 5.26 -9.12
C ALA A 3 -16.83 5.04 -9.23
N ASP A 4 -17.60 6.11 -9.47
CA ASP A 4 -19.05 6.07 -9.71
C ASP A 4 -19.43 5.91 -11.20
N GLY A 5 -18.45 5.70 -12.09
CA GLY A 5 -18.66 5.54 -13.54
C GLY A 5 -18.75 6.86 -14.33
N SER A 6 -18.80 8.00 -13.65
CA SER A 6 -18.83 9.33 -14.30
C SER A 6 -17.49 9.67 -14.96
N ALA A 7 -17.49 10.70 -15.80
CA ALA A 7 -16.28 11.18 -16.46
C ALA A 7 -15.29 11.79 -15.45
N LEU A 8 -13.99 11.63 -15.73
CA LEU A 8 -12.97 12.42 -15.02
C LEU A 8 -13.16 13.91 -15.37
N PRO A 9 -12.81 14.85 -14.47
CA PRO A 9 -12.88 16.29 -14.77
C PRO A 9 -12.17 16.62 -16.10
N ALA A 10 -12.78 17.48 -16.91
CA ALA A 10 -12.15 18.00 -18.11
C ALA A 10 -11.03 19.00 -17.74
N GLY A 11 -9.92 18.99 -18.48
CA GLY A 11 -8.73 19.78 -18.16
C GLY A 11 -7.77 19.02 -17.24
N GLY A 12 -6.95 18.14 -17.84
CA GLY A 12 -6.07 17.23 -17.13
C GLY A 12 -4.94 17.95 -16.39
N ALA A 13 -5.15 18.26 -15.12
CA ALA A 13 -4.04 18.51 -14.21
C ALA A 13 -3.17 17.25 -14.13
N PRO A 14 -1.83 17.38 -14.07
CA PRO A 14 -0.96 16.24 -13.79
C PRO A 14 -1.41 15.52 -12.53
N ALA A 15 -1.49 14.20 -12.60
CA ALA A 15 -1.93 13.35 -11.50
C ALA A 15 -1.06 12.09 -11.42
N GLY A 16 -0.80 11.65 -10.19
CA GLY A 16 -0.23 10.35 -9.89
C GLY A 16 -1.33 9.31 -9.65
N LEU A 17 -1.06 8.05 -10.00
CA LEU A 17 -1.90 6.93 -9.62
C LEU A 17 -1.41 6.34 -8.30
N MET A 18 -2.27 6.35 -7.28
CA MET A 18 -1.99 5.77 -5.97
C MET A 18 -2.86 4.53 -5.75
N LEU A 19 -2.22 3.40 -5.42
CA LEU A 19 -2.84 2.09 -5.20
C LEU A 19 -2.48 1.56 -3.80
N PRO A 20 -3.07 2.11 -2.72
CA PRO A 20 -2.65 1.84 -1.34
C PRO A 20 -2.80 0.38 -0.90
N ALA A 21 -3.64 -0.41 -1.58
CA ALA A 21 -3.82 -1.84 -1.34
C ALA A 21 -3.68 -2.67 -2.62
N GLY A 22 -2.86 -2.20 -3.56
CA GLY A 22 -2.64 -2.88 -4.84
C GLY A 22 -3.83 -2.76 -5.80
N ARG A 23 -3.81 -3.60 -6.84
CA ARG A 23 -4.75 -3.53 -7.98
C ARG A 23 -6.19 -3.89 -7.64
N GLU A 24 -6.37 -4.74 -6.64
CA GLU A 24 -7.68 -5.22 -6.18
C GLU A 24 -8.35 -4.25 -5.18
N GLY A 25 -7.64 -3.18 -4.77
CA GLY A 25 -8.14 -2.18 -3.83
C GLY A 25 -8.64 -0.90 -4.50
N PRO A 26 -9.05 0.10 -3.69
CA PRO A 26 -9.43 1.41 -4.21
C PRO A 26 -8.23 2.11 -4.86
N ALA A 27 -8.47 2.76 -5.99
CA ALA A 27 -7.49 3.52 -6.74
C ALA A 27 -7.78 5.02 -6.68
N PHE A 28 -6.73 5.83 -6.51
CA PHE A 28 -6.84 7.28 -6.37
C PHE A 28 -5.97 8.00 -7.39
N LEU A 29 -6.52 9.06 -7.98
CA LEU A 29 -5.72 10.05 -8.69
C LEU A 29 -5.36 11.16 -7.70
N VAL A 30 -4.07 11.27 -7.39
CA VAL A 30 -3.53 12.31 -6.51
C VAL A 30 -2.94 13.44 -7.35
N THR A 31 -3.12 14.68 -6.91
CA THR A 31 -2.63 15.88 -7.62
C THR A 31 -1.61 16.62 -6.76
N ARG A 32 -1.08 17.76 -7.22
CA ARG A 32 -0.12 18.59 -6.47
C ARG A 32 -0.50 18.90 -5.02
N ASN A 33 -1.80 18.93 -4.70
CA ASN A 33 -2.25 19.19 -3.34
C ASN A 33 -1.92 18.03 -2.39
N PHE A 34 -1.81 16.81 -2.93
CA PHE A 34 -1.38 15.65 -2.17
C PHE A 34 0.11 15.74 -1.81
N ASP A 35 0.95 16.30 -2.68
CA ASP A 35 2.37 16.53 -2.39
C ASP A 35 2.55 17.42 -1.17
N ALA A 36 1.68 18.42 -0.98
CA ALA A 36 1.69 19.25 0.22
C ALA A 36 1.35 18.45 1.49
N LEU A 37 0.36 17.55 1.44
CA LEU A 37 0.04 16.66 2.56
C LEU A 37 1.22 15.72 2.88
N TYR A 38 1.84 15.16 1.84
CA TYR A 38 2.97 14.26 1.95
C TYR A 38 4.23 14.95 2.50
N SER A 39 4.45 16.22 2.18
CA SER A 39 5.56 17.00 2.74
C SER A 39 5.45 17.24 4.25
N TYR A 40 4.23 17.20 4.80
CA TYR A 40 4.01 17.32 6.24
C TYR A 40 4.31 16.01 6.96
N ASN A 41 3.90 14.88 6.37
CA ASN A 41 4.22 13.54 6.84
C ASN A 41 4.36 12.61 5.65
N ALA A 42 5.56 12.05 5.45
CA ALA A 42 5.93 11.21 4.32
C ALA A 42 5.32 9.79 4.39
N ALA A 43 4.02 9.70 4.65
CA ALA A 43 3.23 8.49 4.67
C ALA A 43 1.99 8.65 3.78
N GLU A 44 1.86 7.79 2.79
CA GLU A 44 0.72 7.76 1.88
C GLU A 44 -0.61 7.59 2.62
N SER A 45 -0.65 6.72 3.63
CA SER A 45 -1.83 6.49 4.47
C SER A 45 -2.26 7.74 5.22
N TYR A 46 -1.29 8.55 5.70
CA TYR A 46 -1.56 9.82 6.35
C TYR A 46 -2.16 10.82 5.35
N GLY A 47 -1.52 11.01 4.19
CA GLY A 47 -2.00 11.90 3.15
C GLY A 47 -3.41 11.54 2.69
N LEU A 48 -3.69 10.25 2.46
CA LEU A 48 -5.00 9.76 2.07
C LEU A 48 -6.05 10.00 3.17
N ALA A 49 -5.70 9.75 4.44
CA ALA A 49 -6.60 9.96 5.56
C ALA A 49 -7.02 11.44 5.71
N ILE A 50 -6.07 12.37 5.61
CA ILE A 50 -6.34 13.81 5.71
C ILE A 50 -7.15 14.32 4.52
N ALA A 51 -6.80 13.90 3.30
CA ALA A 51 -7.56 14.25 2.10
C ALA A 51 -9.01 13.74 2.22
N HIS A 52 -9.18 12.47 2.59
CA HIS A 52 -10.51 11.88 2.74
C HIS A 52 -11.32 12.54 3.86
N LEU A 53 -10.72 12.77 5.04
CA LEU A 53 -11.39 13.47 6.14
C LEU A 53 -11.87 14.86 5.71
N SER A 54 -11.04 15.59 4.97
CA SER A 54 -11.38 16.92 4.44
C SER A 54 -12.59 16.89 3.50
N ASP A 55 -12.70 15.86 2.65
CA ASP A 55 -13.87 15.66 1.79
C ASP A 55 -15.10 15.28 2.60
N ARG A 56 -14.96 14.40 3.60
CA ARG A 56 -16.05 13.97 4.48
C ARG A 56 -16.62 15.14 5.29
N LEU A 57 -15.78 16.05 5.78
CA LEU A 57 -16.21 17.27 6.49
C LEU A 57 -17.02 18.23 5.60
N ARG A 58 -16.84 18.18 4.27
CA ARG A 58 -17.64 18.95 3.29
C ARG A 58 -18.89 18.21 2.81
N GLY A 59 -19.20 17.04 3.37
CA GLY A 59 -20.32 16.20 2.95
C GLY A 59 -20.02 15.29 1.76
N GLY A 60 -18.76 15.14 1.36
CA GLY A 60 -18.34 14.20 0.31
C GLY A 60 -18.60 12.74 0.69
N ALA A 61 -18.72 11.85 -0.30
CA ALA A 61 -19.05 10.43 -0.12
C ALA A 61 -17.90 9.60 0.52
N PRO A 62 -18.19 8.42 1.11
CA PRO A 62 -17.15 7.45 1.48
C PRO A 62 -16.45 6.86 0.24
N PHE A 63 -15.40 6.06 0.45
CA PHE A 63 -14.83 5.26 -0.64
C PHE A 63 -15.86 4.28 -1.20
N VAL A 64 -15.89 4.17 -2.53
CA VAL A 64 -16.85 3.31 -3.27
C VAL A 64 -16.35 1.87 -3.34
N ALA A 65 -15.07 1.66 -3.65
CA ALA A 65 -14.47 0.33 -3.73
C ALA A 65 -14.10 -0.19 -2.33
N ALA A 66 -14.39 -1.47 -2.10
CA ALA A 66 -14.00 -2.16 -0.87
C ALA A 66 -12.48 -2.37 -0.81
N TRP A 67 -11.96 -2.49 0.41
CA TRP A 67 -10.56 -2.87 0.63
C TRP A 67 -10.41 -4.39 0.63
N PRO A 68 -9.32 -4.94 0.08
CA PRO A 68 -9.01 -6.36 0.23
C PRO A 68 -8.65 -6.65 1.69
N THR A 69 -9.36 -7.59 2.30
CA THR A 69 -9.20 -7.99 3.72
C THR A 69 -8.82 -9.47 3.89
N ASP A 70 -8.62 -10.17 2.79
CA ASP A 70 -8.37 -11.61 2.67
C ASP A 70 -6.92 -12.03 2.93
N ASP A 71 -6.03 -11.05 3.14
CA ASP A 71 -4.64 -11.22 3.54
C ASP A 71 -4.25 -10.13 4.56
N PRO A 72 -4.60 -10.27 5.85
CA PRO A 72 -4.30 -9.23 6.83
C PRO A 72 -2.79 -9.02 6.99
N GLY A 73 -2.42 -7.78 7.35
CA GLY A 73 -1.01 -7.44 7.56
C GLY A 73 -0.43 -8.13 8.80
N LEU A 74 0.88 -8.37 8.78
CA LEU A 74 1.59 -8.96 9.90
C LEU A 74 1.79 -7.97 11.06
N SER A 75 1.62 -8.47 12.29
CA SER A 75 2.04 -7.79 13.52
C SER A 75 3.54 -7.54 13.52
N ARG A 76 4.03 -6.74 14.47
CA ARG A 76 5.48 -6.49 14.58
C ARG A 76 6.26 -7.75 14.95
N ALA A 77 5.67 -8.68 15.72
CA ALA A 77 6.30 -9.94 16.07
C ALA A 77 6.41 -10.85 14.84
N GLU A 78 5.30 -11.01 14.12
CA GLU A 78 5.23 -11.81 12.89
C GLU A 78 6.14 -11.24 11.77
N ARG A 79 6.29 -9.92 11.66
CA ARG A 79 7.26 -9.32 10.73
C ARG A 79 8.70 -9.71 11.03
N ARG A 80 9.07 -9.82 12.32
CA ARG A 80 10.41 -10.26 12.72
C ARG A 80 10.61 -11.75 12.44
N GLU A 81 9.59 -12.56 12.72
CA GLU A 81 9.57 -13.98 12.38
C GLU A 81 9.75 -14.19 10.87
N LEU A 82 8.99 -13.46 10.05
CA LEU A 82 9.14 -13.46 8.60
C LEU A 82 10.58 -13.11 8.18
N GLN A 83 11.18 -12.06 8.75
CA GLN A 83 12.57 -11.70 8.44
C GLN A 83 13.55 -12.80 8.83
N GLN A 84 13.36 -13.45 10.00
CA GLN A 84 14.18 -14.59 10.42
C GLN A 84 14.08 -15.76 9.43
N LEU A 85 12.86 -16.07 8.96
CA LEU A 85 12.62 -17.10 7.96
C LEU A 85 13.28 -16.77 6.61
N LEU A 86 13.24 -15.51 6.17
CA LEU A 86 13.90 -15.06 4.95
C LEU A 86 15.44 -15.18 5.05
N ILE A 87 16.01 -14.81 6.20
CA ILE A 87 17.46 -14.95 6.47
C ILE A 87 17.85 -16.43 6.48
N ALA A 88 17.05 -17.28 7.12
CA ALA A 88 17.29 -18.73 7.16
C ALA A 88 17.24 -19.37 5.75
N ARG A 89 16.47 -18.78 4.82
CA ARG A 89 16.43 -19.15 3.40
C ARG A 89 17.57 -18.53 2.56
N GLY A 90 18.46 -17.77 3.18
CA GLY A 90 19.66 -17.23 2.53
C GLY A 90 19.50 -15.84 1.90
N HIS A 91 18.41 -15.12 2.18
CA HIS A 91 18.29 -13.73 1.73
C HIS A 91 19.09 -12.77 2.61
N ASP A 92 19.95 -11.96 1.99
CA ASP A 92 20.63 -10.85 2.66
C ASP A 92 19.70 -9.63 2.79
N ILE A 93 18.92 -9.62 3.88
CA ILE A 93 18.03 -8.50 4.22
C ILE A 93 18.54 -7.67 5.42
N GLY A 94 19.66 -8.07 6.04
CA GLY A 94 20.15 -7.50 7.29
C GLY A 94 19.52 -8.15 8.53
N GLU A 95 19.29 -7.35 9.58
CA GLU A 95 18.71 -7.84 10.84
C GLU A 95 17.19 -7.92 10.81
N ALA A 96 16.62 -8.85 11.60
CA ALA A 96 15.18 -8.98 11.80
C ALA A 96 14.64 -7.91 12.78
N ASP A 97 14.60 -6.66 12.33
CA ASP A 97 14.20 -5.49 13.13
C ASP A 97 12.67 -5.27 13.22
N GLY A 98 11.91 -5.93 12.36
CA GLY A 98 10.46 -5.83 12.16
C GLY A 98 10.06 -4.78 11.13
N MET A 99 11.01 -4.07 10.51
CA MET A 99 10.75 -3.08 9.46
C MET A 99 10.81 -3.74 8.07
N ILE A 100 9.71 -3.67 7.34
CA ILE A 100 9.66 -4.18 5.96
C ILE A 100 10.25 -3.12 5.03
N GLY A 101 11.58 -3.11 4.94
CA GLY A 101 12.36 -2.24 4.04
C GLY A 101 12.44 -2.76 2.60
N ALA A 102 13.19 -2.05 1.75
CA ALA A 102 13.37 -2.42 0.34
C ALA A 102 13.92 -3.85 0.17
N ARG A 103 14.99 -4.20 0.89
CA ARG A 103 15.59 -5.54 0.84
C ARG A 103 14.63 -6.65 1.28
N THR A 104 13.87 -6.42 2.35
CA THR A 104 12.83 -7.36 2.81
C THR A 104 11.75 -7.55 1.75
N ARG A 105 11.28 -6.46 1.11
CA ARG A 105 10.29 -6.54 0.02
C ARG A 105 10.81 -7.31 -1.19
N GLU A 106 12.05 -7.06 -1.60
CA GLU A 106 12.68 -7.79 -2.72
C GLU A 106 12.83 -9.28 -2.42
N ALA A 107 13.18 -9.65 -1.19
CA ALA A 107 13.22 -11.04 -0.75
C ALA A 107 11.82 -11.67 -0.78
N LEU A 108 10.81 -10.98 -0.26
CA LEU A 108 9.43 -11.42 -0.32
C LEU A 108 8.92 -11.62 -1.75
N GLN A 109 9.25 -10.73 -2.69
CA GLN A 109 8.85 -10.89 -4.09
C GLN A 109 9.40 -12.19 -4.70
N ARG A 110 10.64 -12.55 -4.35
CA ARG A 110 11.26 -13.81 -4.80
C ARG A 110 10.55 -15.02 -4.19
N GLU A 111 10.27 -15.01 -2.89
CA GLU A 111 9.57 -16.10 -2.21
C GLU A 111 8.11 -16.23 -2.67
N GLN A 112 7.40 -15.12 -2.83
CA GLN A 112 6.05 -15.10 -3.40
C GLN A 112 6.03 -15.72 -4.79
N ALA A 113 6.97 -15.34 -5.67
CA ALA A 113 7.09 -15.93 -6.99
C ALA A 113 7.36 -17.44 -6.93
N ALA A 114 8.25 -17.89 -6.04
CA ALA A 114 8.55 -19.30 -5.82
C ALA A 114 7.33 -20.10 -5.32
N LEU A 115 6.45 -19.45 -4.54
CA LEU A 115 5.20 -20.03 -4.02
C LEU A 115 4.01 -19.91 -5.00
N GLY A 116 4.19 -19.31 -6.17
CA GLY A 116 3.10 -19.05 -7.13
C GLY A 116 2.11 -17.97 -6.67
N LEU A 117 2.50 -17.15 -5.70
CA LEU A 117 1.73 -15.99 -5.23
C LEU A 117 2.05 -14.74 -6.07
N PRO A 118 1.18 -13.71 -6.06
CA PRO A 118 1.54 -12.41 -6.62
C PRO A 118 2.81 -11.85 -5.97
N ALA A 119 3.84 -11.58 -6.78
CA ALA A 119 5.12 -11.07 -6.33
C ALA A 119 5.10 -9.55 -6.11
N ASP A 120 4.28 -9.08 -5.17
CA ASP A 120 4.11 -7.66 -4.85
C ASP A 120 5.01 -7.17 -3.69
N GLY A 121 5.67 -8.09 -2.98
CA GLY A 121 6.53 -7.81 -1.83
C GLY A 121 5.77 -7.47 -0.55
N ARG A 122 4.46 -7.70 -0.52
CA ARG A 122 3.60 -7.42 0.64
C ARG A 122 3.80 -8.47 1.74
N ALA A 123 4.04 -8.00 2.96
CA ALA A 123 4.10 -8.84 4.15
C ALA A 123 2.69 -9.06 4.74
N GLY A 124 1.98 -10.05 4.20
CA GLY A 124 0.69 -10.53 4.71
C GLY A 124 0.78 -11.91 5.36
N GLN A 125 -0.32 -12.38 5.93
CA GLN A 125 -0.42 -13.73 6.52
C GLN A 125 -0.20 -14.86 5.51
N ARG A 126 -0.41 -14.63 4.21
CA ARG A 126 -0.20 -15.68 3.17
C ARG A 126 1.26 -16.09 2.96
N VAL A 127 2.21 -15.26 3.36
CA VAL A 127 3.65 -15.46 3.13
C VAL A 127 4.42 -15.84 4.39
N LEU A 128 3.75 -15.88 5.54
CA LEU A 128 4.31 -16.37 6.80
C LEU A 128 3.99 -17.86 6.95
#